data_AF-A0AAE0DN90-F1
#
_entry.id   AF-A0AAE0DN90-F1
#
_cell.length_a   1.000
_cell.length_b   1.000
_cell.length_c   1.000
_cell.angle_alpha   90.00
_cell.angle_beta   90.00
_cell.angle_gamma   90.00
#
_symmetry.space_group_name_H-M   'P 1'
#
loop_
_entity.id
_entity.type
_entity.pdbx_description
1 polymer ?
#
loop_
_entity_poly.entity_id
_entity_poly.type
_entity_poly.pdbx_seq_one_letter_code
_entity_poly.pdbx_strand_id
1 'polypeptide(L)'
;MHKGPDGWSFKQVPQKYLGPRSPGQKPALIVVTRSGTIRVLFQAVQGQDSRWQEFRTDAENIASPSELLTHAAMCAEKVVEKQHPDKVLHAALSPNACAMVSLDEHHAASMSLMQIENDYANGFFDDALLEVANAAFVKQYIVASMAFTPSDDCMATMQAFSDQFLEQQMQLGPGPALANSDNFSYHFLSGFCRILELGIDYSINPQHVQLLANQYLQRLLSAQAAFGYSGEYSTRPLPAMVAYTILNLRYIAYNFATVLVKQKQTESELRNPEPIHLLIGMASWLMALIVFIVDEIFMLGDLIDDQGPAADHLTLDLLNDKSKQYYIGLYIPPELESLSQADMIPVREITSPALPLLLISSSRLFLKLTCNCIRGGLNTLIKAQKGANSNPLVLAYRELEAVFQKSPVTVSQFDHLLSQLDASIKNTYQGGVSDADRNLTEKEMLIKATIPSLLIGPVKDLLTKTAKELKEEVNVAEIYFTDIGRLGLTDDQSSKRWRMQHPIDTMRKVELKKEKPMKRCTRCGAVTEDRKSSRGMTMQMTGLQRYCICGGWWMGVEREEVNGAGFQEE
;
A
#
# COMPACT_ATOMS: atom_id res chain seq x y z
N MET A 1 28.76 32.36 -16.91
CA MET A 1 28.57 33.61 -17.70
C MET A 1 28.50 34.79 -16.73
N HIS A 2 29.06 35.97 -17.04
CA HIS A 2 29.00 37.13 -16.12
C HIS A 2 28.54 38.39 -16.88
N LYS A 3 27.63 39.18 -16.28
CA LYS A 3 27.16 40.46 -16.84
C LYS A 3 27.96 41.62 -16.26
N GLY A 4 28.75 42.28 -17.09
CA GLY A 4 29.48 43.50 -16.74
C GLY A 4 28.76 44.76 -17.23
N PRO A 5 29.31 45.96 -16.95
CA PRO A 5 28.75 47.24 -17.39
C PRO A 5 28.54 47.34 -18.90
N ASP A 6 29.39 46.64 -19.68
CA ASP A 6 29.41 46.71 -21.15
C ASP A 6 28.78 45.48 -21.84
N GLY A 7 28.06 44.63 -21.08
CA GLY A 7 27.34 43.47 -21.61
C GLY A 7 27.77 42.12 -21.05
N TRP A 8 27.35 41.04 -21.72
CA TRP A 8 27.61 39.66 -21.31
C TRP A 8 28.97 39.18 -21.82
N SER A 9 29.82 38.66 -20.94
CA SER A 9 31.09 38.03 -21.33
C SER A 9 31.06 36.51 -21.11
N PHE A 10 31.57 35.80 -22.13
CA PHE A 10 31.70 34.35 -22.12
C PHE A 10 33.14 33.97 -21.75
N LYS A 11 33.31 33.16 -20.71
CA LYS A 11 34.61 32.62 -20.32
C LYS A 11 34.48 31.12 -20.14
N GLN A 12 35.19 30.37 -20.98
CA GLN A 12 35.23 28.91 -20.90
C GLN A 12 36.11 28.52 -19.71
N VAL A 13 35.52 27.90 -18.70
CA VAL A 13 36.25 27.37 -17.54
C VAL A 13 36.32 25.84 -17.70
N PRO A 14 37.51 25.23 -17.71
CA PRO A 14 37.62 23.77 -17.79
C PRO A 14 37.13 23.14 -16.48
N GLN A 15 35.98 22.45 -16.53
CA GLN A 15 35.46 21.68 -15.41
C GLN A 15 36.33 20.42 -15.23
N LYS A 16 36.83 20.17 -14.01
CA LYS A 16 37.59 18.95 -13.69
C LYS A 16 36.64 17.77 -13.54
N TYR A 17 36.71 16.80 -14.44
CA TYR A 17 36.04 15.50 -14.31
C TYR A 17 36.54 14.73 -13.06
N LEU A 18 35.60 14.38 -12.17
CA LEU A 18 35.77 13.55 -10.96
C LEU A 18 35.51 12.07 -11.29
N GLY A 19 36.37 11.48 -12.12
CA GLY A 19 36.42 10.03 -12.33
C GLY A 19 37.75 9.47 -11.84
N PRO A 20 37.87 8.16 -11.58
CA PRO A 20 39.14 7.55 -11.22
C PRO A 20 40.17 7.78 -12.33
N ARG A 21 41.37 8.22 -11.94
CA ARG A 21 42.46 8.53 -12.87
C ARG A 21 43.65 7.63 -12.63
N SER A 22 44.40 7.35 -13.70
CA SER A 22 45.73 6.78 -13.59
C SER A 22 46.70 7.78 -12.92
N PRO A 23 47.88 7.33 -12.44
CA PRO A 23 48.92 8.24 -11.96
C PRO A 23 49.32 9.33 -12.98
N GLY A 24 49.10 9.07 -14.28
CA GLY A 24 49.28 10.03 -15.39
C GLY A 24 48.06 10.91 -15.69
N GLN A 25 47.08 11.00 -14.78
CA GLN A 25 45.88 11.84 -14.89
C GLN A 25 44.96 11.52 -16.09
N LYS A 26 45.08 10.33 -16.66
CA LYS A 26 44.19 9.84 -17.73
C LYS A 26 42.98 9.10 -17.15
N PRO A 27 41.85 9.04 -17.87
CA PRO A 27 40.69 8.26 -17.44
C PRO A 27 41.09 6.80 -17.17
N ALA A 28 40.64 6.27 -16.04
CA ALA A 28 40.80 4.86 -15.68
C ALA A 28 39.42 4.23 -15.52
N LEU A 29 39.34 2.93 -15.81
CA LEU A 29 38.16 2.09 -15.60
C LEU A 29 38.41 1.22 -14.37
N ILE A 30 37.53 1.31 -13.37
CA ILE A 30 37.57 0.41 -12.21
C ILE A 30 36.55 -0.71 -12.42
N VAL A 31 36.97 -1.96 -12.25
CA VAL A 31 36.17 -3.17 -12.42
C VAL A 31 36.26 -4.00 -11.16
N VAL A 32 35.12 -4.42 -10.61
CA VAL A 32 35.05 -5.37 -9.49
C VAL A 32 34.56 -6.70 -10.01
N THR A 33 35.34 -7.77 -9.84
CA THR A 33 34.96 -9.12 -10.28
C THR A 33 34.08 -9.82 -9.26
N ARG A 34 33.30 -10.81 -9.70
CA ARG A 34 32.50 -11.68 -8.81
C ARG A 34 33.33 -12.42 -7.75
N SER A 35 34.65 -12.49 -7.92
CA SER A 35 35.60 -13.09 -6.99
C SER A 35 36.13 -12.13 -5.93
N GLY A 36 35.63 -10.88 -5.86
CA GLY A 36 36.11 -9.88 -4.90
C GLY A 36 37.41 -9.18 -5.30
N THR A 37 37.86 -9.31 -6.56
CA THR A 37 39.08 -8.63 -7.02
C THR A 37 38.72 -7.30 -7.66
N ILE A 38 39.29 -6.21 -7.15
CA ILE A 38 39.21 -4.87 -7.74
C ILE A 38 40.34 -4.69 -8.74
N ARG A 39 40.00 -4.27 -9.96
CA ARG A 39 40.91 -4.06 -11.08
C ARG A 39 40.80 -2.62 -11.53
N VAL A 40 41.93 -1.94 -11.69
CA VAL A 40 41.99 -0.61 -12.29
C VAL A 40 42.68 -0.74 -13.63
N LEU A 41 41.94 -0.51 -14.70
CA LEU A 41 42.39 -0.55 -16.08
C LEU A 41 42.64 0.88 -16.57
N PHE A 42 43.82 1.15 -17.11
CA PHE A 42 44.12 2.47 -17.69
C PHE A 42 45.07 2.35 -18.87
N GLN A 43 45.00 3.31 -19.79
CA GLN A 43 45.88 3.33 -20.95
C GLN A 43 47.17 4.09 -20.62
N ALA A 44 48.29 3.38 -20.57
CA ALA A 44 49.60 3.98 -20.40
C ALA A 44 50.17 4.33 -21.77
N VAL A 45 50.65 5.57 -21.91
CA VAL A 45 51.37 6.01 -23.10
C VAL A 45 52.85 6.05 -22.77
N GLN A 46 53.61 5.15 -23.37
CA GLN A 46 55.06 5.20 -23.42
C GLN A 46 55.45 5.39 -24.89
N GLY A 47 55.75 6.63 -25.28
CA GLY A 47 56.03 6.97 -26.67
C GLY A 47 54.76 7.04 -27.53
N GLN A 48 54.81 6.53 -28.77
CA GLN A 48 53.68 6.56 -29.72
C GLN A 48 52.68 5.41 -29.57
N ASP A 49 52.94 4.43 -28.70
CA ASP A 49 52.07 3.27 -28.50
C ASP A 49 51.21 3.42 -27.25
N SER A 50 49.91 3.09 -27.40
CA SER A 50 48.90 3.24 -26.36
C SER A 50 48.46 1.85 -25.85
N ARG A 51 49.16 1.32 -24.84
CA ARG A 51 48.88 -0.01 -24.27
C ARG A 51 48.03 0.08 -23.02
N TRP A 52 47.08 -0.85 -22.89
CA TRP A 52 46.29 -1.01 -21.67
C TRP A 52 47.13 -1.66 -20.57
N GLN A 53 47.09 -1.06 -19.38
CA GLN A 53 47.70 -1.56 -18.15
C GLN A 53 46.61 -1.85 -17.11
N GLU A 54 46.87 -2.84 -16.26
CA GLU A 54 45.93 -3.31 -15.23
C GLU A 54 46.63 -3.34 -13.88
N PHE A 55 46.01 -2.74 -12.87
CA PHE A 55 46.36 -2.91 -11.46
C PHE A 55 45.30 -3.78 -10.78
N ARG A 56 45.70 -4.73 -9.94
CA ARG A 56 44.77 -5.62 -9.22
C ARG A 56 45.00 -5.56 -7.72
N THR A 57 43.92 -5.58 -6.96
CA THR A 57 43.93 -5.78 -5.50
C THR A 57 42.74 -6.63 -5.11
N ASP A 58 42.89 -7.48 -4.10
CA ASP A 58 41.78 -8.28 -3.58
C ASP A 58 41.08 -7.50 -2.47
N ALA A 59 39.76 -7.34 -2.58
CA ALA A 59 38.96 -6.80 -1.50
C ALA A 59 38.83 -7.85 -0.39
N GLU A 60 38.71 -7.40 0.87
CA GLU A 60 38.48 -8.29 2.00
C GLU A 60 37.25 -9.19 1.77
N ASN A 61 37.23 -10.37 2.40
CA ASN A 61 36.22 -11.40 2.16
C ASN A 61 34.84 -10.93 2.66
N ILE A 62 34.03 -10.41 1.73
CA ILE A 62 32.70 -9.84 2.01
C ILE A 62 31.66 -10.96 2.08
N ALA A 63 31.01 -11.12 3.24
CA ALA A 63 30.06 -12.19 3.53
C ALA A 63 28.61 -11.94 3.01
N SER A 64 28.35 -10.85 2.28
CA SER A 64 27.00 -10.46 1.86
C SER A 64 26.92 -9.96 0.39
N PRO A 65 25.93 -10.41 -0.41
CA PRO A 65 25.67 -9.92 -1.77
C PRO A 65 25.20 -8.45 -1.86
N SER A 66 24.87 -7.81 -0.73
CA SER A 66 24.39 -6.42 -0.68
C SER A 66 25.45 -5.38 -1.06
N GLU A 67 26.72 -5.76 -1.16
CA GLU A 67 27.82 -4.87 -1.53
C GLU A 67 28.19 -4.94 -3.02
N LEU A 68 27.47 -5.76 -3.81
CA LEU A 68 27.78 -6.06 -5.23
C LEU A 68 26.87 -5.37 -6.27
N LEU A 69 25.87 -4.58 -5.86
CA LEU A 69 24.87 -4.03 -6.79
C LEU A 69 24.87 -2.49 -6.85
N THR A 70 25.89 -1.90 -7.46
CA THR A 70 25.87 -0.49 -7.91
C THR A 70 26.25 -0.33 -9.38
N HIS A 71 25.78 -1.23 -10.24
CA HIS A 71 25.92 -1.11 -11.69
C HIS A 71 24.57 -1.10 -12.40
N ALA A 72 23.86 0.01 -12.24
CA ALA A 72 23.21 0.71 -13.35
C ALA A 72 23.54 2.19 -13.18
N ALA A 73 24.72 2.60 -13.61
CA ALA A 73 25.01 4.01 -13.81
C ALA A 73 24.21 4.45 -15.04
N MET A 74 23.05 5.08 -14.83
CA MET A 74 22.54 6.02 -15.82
C MET A 74 23.46 7.24 -15.74
N CYS A 75 24.11 7.58 -16.86
CA CYS A 75 24.94 8.76 -16.99
C CYS A 75 24.16 9.99 -16.52
N ALA A 76 24.72 10.75 -15.58
CA ALA A 76 24.42 12.17 -15.48
C ALA A 76 25.11 12.85 -16.67
N GLU A 77 24.46 12.83 -17.84
CA GLU A 77 24.78 13.81 -18.86
C GLU A 77 23.92 15.04 -18.58
N LYS A 78 24.62 16.15 -18.31
CA LYS A 78 24.13 17.43 -17.80
C LYS A 78 23.57 17.38 -16.38
N VAL A 79 24.42 17.75 -15.43
CA VAL A 79 23.93 18.54 -14.29
C VAL A 79 23.31 19.79 -14.91
N VAL A 80 21.98 19.82 -15.03
CA VAL A 80 21.27 21.08 -15.19
C VAL A 80 21.75 21.95 -14.04
N GLU A 81 22.37 23.09 -14.36
CA GLU A 81 22.65 24.17 -13.42
C GLU A 81 21.31 24.72 -12.90
N LYS A 82 20.60 23.93 -12.09
CA LYS A 82 19.82 24.51 -11.00
C LYS A 82 20.89 24.98 -10.02
N GLN A 83 20.87 26.28 -9.76
CA GLN A 83 21.71 26.95 -8.78
C GLN A 83 21.58 26.25 -7.42
N HIS A 84 22.37 25.21 -7.17
CA HIS A 84 22.77 24.86 -5.82
C HIS A 84 23.91 25.83 -5.50
N PRO A 85 23.69 26.82 -4.62
CA PRO A 85 24.67 27.88 -4.39
C PRO A 85 26.00 27.38 -3.81
N ASP A 86 26.07 26.13 -3.35
CA ASP A 86 27.20 25.63 -2.57
C ASP A 86 27.86 24.38 -3.17
N LYS A 87 29.18 24.29 -3.02
CA LYS A 87 30.01 23.18 -3.50
C LYS A 87 29.73 21.92 -2.69
N VAL A 88 29.23 20.87 -3.34
CA VAL A 88 29.03 19.55 -2.72
C VAL A 88 30.37 18.92 -2.35
N LEU A 89 30.61 18.68 -1.05
CA LEU A 89 31.80 18.03 -0.51
C LEU A 89 31.65 16.50 -0.46
N HIS A 90 30.48 16.03 -0.05
CA HIS A 90 30.17 14.60 0.05
C HIS A 90 28.79 14.34 -0.54
N ALA A 91 28.62 13.19 -1.20
CA ALA A 91 27.33 12.73 -1.67
C ALA A 91 27.20 11.22 -1.45
N ALA A 92 26.01 10.77 -1.06
CA ALA A 92 25.66 9.37 -0.91
C ALA A 92 24.34 9.11 -1.62
N LEU A 93 24.29 8.04 -2.41
CA LEU A 93 23.06 7.57 -3.05
C LEU A 93 22.28 6.67 -2.10
N SER A 94 20.96 6.69 -2.24
CA SER A 94 20.08 5.73 -1.61
C SER A 94 20.32 4.30 -2.14
N PRO A 95 19.87 3.25 -1.44
CA PRO A 95 20.13 1.86 -1.84
C PRO A 95 19.65 1.52 -3.26
N ASN A 96 18.60 2.18 -3.75
CA ASN A 96 18.09 1.98 -5.10
C ASN A 96 18.53 3.07 -6.09
N ALA A 97 19.44 3.96 -5.69
CA ALA A 97 19.89 5.12 -6.44
C ALA A 97 18.77 6.07 -6.91
N CYS A 98 17.62 6.06 -6.23
CA CYS A 98 16.48 6.93 -6.53
C CYS A 98 16.54 8.27 -5.78
N ALA A 99 17.39 8.38 -4.76
CA ALA A 99 17.64 9.62 -4.03
C ALA A 99 19.14 9.80 -3.74
N MET A 100 19.54 11.04 -3.49
CA MET A 100 20.89 11.42 -3.10
C MET A 100 20.82 12.36 -1.90
N VAL A 101 21.72 12.16 -0.95
CA VAL A 101 22.01 13.14 0.10
C VAL A 101 23.39 13.72 -0.16
N SER A 102 23.49 15.03 -0.16
CA SER A 102 24.74 15.77 -0.29
C SER A 102 25.02 16.62 0.93
N LEU A 103 26.30 16.79 1.26
CA LEU A 103 26.80 17.74 2.23
C LEU A 103 27.58 18.83 1.50
N ASP A 104 27.25 20.08 1.79
CA ASP A 104 27.96 21.23 1.25
C ASP A 104 29.19 21.62 2.09
N GLU A 105 29.83 22.72 1.71
CA GLU A 105 30.99 23.28 2.43
C GLU A 105 30.66 23.90 3.79
N HIS A 106 29.37 24.13 4.08
CA HIS A 106 28.86 24.59 5.37
C HIS A 106 28.43 23.42 6.27
N HIS A 107 28.68 22.18 5.86
CA HIS A 107 28.19 20.97 6.51
C HIS A 107 26.65 20.87 6.56
N ALA A 108 25.94 21.61 5.72
CA ALA A 108 24.50 21.47 5.58
C ALA A 108 24.19 20.26 4.69
N ALA A 109 23.24 19.45 5.15
CA ALA A 109 22.76 18.30 4.40
C ALA A 109 21.57 18.70 3.52
N SER A 110 21.60 18.32 2.25
CA SER A 110 20.49 18.46 1.32
C SER A 110 20.13 17.10 0.72
N MET A 111 18.84 16.84 0.52
CA MET A 111 18.35 15.64 -0.15
C MET A 111 17.73 16.01 -1.50
N SER A 112 18.05 15.24 -2.54
CA SER A 112 17.48 15.37 -3.87
C SER A 112 16.97 14.02 -4.37
N LEU A 113 15.76 13.98 -4.92
CA LEU A 113 15.25 12.81 -5.63
C LEU A 113 15.78 12.81 -7.07
N MET A 114 15.98 11.62 -7.63
CA MET A 114 16.29 11.45 -9.04
C MET A 114 15.14 12.05 -9.88
N GLN A 115 15.47 12.90 -10.84
CA GLN A 115 14.49 13.50 -11.75
C GLN A 115 14.58 12.80 -13.11
N ILE A 116 13.43 12.53 -13.72
CA ILE A 116 13.38 12.12 -15.12
C ILE A 116 13.30 13.41 -15.93
N GLU A 117 14.43 13.80 -16.52
CA GLU A 117 14.46 14.96 -17.41
C GLU A 117 13.95 14.59 -18.78
N ASN A 118 13.10 15.45 -19.32
CA ASN A 118 12.58 15.35 -20.66
C ASN A 118 13.44 16.23 -21.59
N ASP A 119 14.36 15.61 -22.32
CA ASP A 119 15.21 16.29 -23.30
C ASP A 119 14.51 16.55 -24.65
N TYR A 120 13.22 16.21 -24.81
CA TYR A 120 12.48 16.49 -26.05
C TYR A 120 12.24 18.00 -26.21
N ALA A 121 12.38 18.48 -27.46
CA ALA A 121 12.28 19.90 -27.84
C ALA A 121 10.95 20.58 -27.46
N ASN A 122 9.93 19.79 -27.15
CA ASN A 122 8.57 20.21 -26.87
C ASN A 122 8.35 20.43 -25.37
N GLY A 123 9.22 19.89 -24.50
CA GLY A 123 9.10 19.94 -23.03
C GLY A 123 7.97 19.12 -22.42
N PHE A 124 7.11 18.48 -23.22
CA PHE A 124 5.96 17.68 -22.76
C PHE A 124 6.28 16.19 -22.70
N PHE A 125 5.85 15.50 -21.63
CA PHE A 125 5.89 14.03 -21.58
C PHE A 125 5.01 13.44 -22.69
N ASP A 126 5.58 12.57 -23.51
CA ASP A 126 4.83 11.73 -24.45
C ASP A 126 4.59 10.32 -23.87
N ASP A 127 3.73 9.53 -24.53
CA ASP A 127 3.40 8.17 -24.10
C ASP A 127 4.65 7.26 -24.09
N ALA A 128 5.63 7.51 -24.97
CA ALA A 128 6.86 6.73 -25.04
C ALA A 128 7.75 6.95 -23.80
N LEU A 129 7.90 8.21 -23.35
CA LEU A 129 8.63 8.54 -22.12
C LEU A 129 7.92 7.98 -20.89
N LEU A 130 6.58 8.00 -20.87
CA LEU A 130 5.78 7.36 -19.81
C LEU A 130 6.02 5.85 -19.74
N GLU A 131 6.06 5.16 -20.88
CA GLU A 131 6.36 3.72 -20.94
C GLU A 131 7.80 3.40 -20.49
N VAL A 132 8.78 4.19 -20.93
CA VAL A 132 10.20 4.03 -20.54
C VAL A 132 10.36 4.27 -19.04
N ALA A 133 9.77 5.34 -18.51
CA ALA A 133 9.77 5.66 -17.08
C ALA A 133 9.13 4.53 -16.28
N ASN A 134 7.94 4.06 -16.69
CA ASN A 134 7.28 2.91 -16.07
C ASN A 134 8.17 1.67 -16.08
N ALA A 135 8.79 1.32 -17.21
CA ALA A 135 9.67 0.15 -17.31
C ALA A 135 10.88 0.27 -16.36
N ALA A 136 11.49 1.45 -16.26
CA ALA A 136 12.60 1.72 -15.35
C ALA A 136 12.17 1.60 -13.88
N PHE A 137 11.05 2.22 -13.51
CA PHE A 137 10.51 2.17 -12.16
C PHE A 137 10.07 0.76 -11.74
N VAL A 138 9.37 0.03 -12.61
CA VAL A 138 8.96 -1.35 -12.34
C VAL A 138 10.20 -2.22 -12.12
N LYS A 139 11.22 -2.10 -12.98
CA LYS A 139 12.49 -2.83 -12.81
C LYS A 139 13.12 -2.51 -11.46
N GLN A 140 13.29 -1.22 -11.13
CA GLN A 140 13.95 -0.81 -9.89
C GLN A 140 13.18 -1.27 -8.65
N TYR A 141 11.84 -1.15 -8.66
CA TYR A 141 10.99 -1.58 -7.56
C TYR A 141 10.97 -3.11 -7.39
N ILE A 142 11.02 -3.88 -8.48
CA ILE A 142 11.18 -5.35 -8.43
C ILE A 142 12.53 -5.72 -7.83
N VAL A 143 13.62 -5.10 -8.29
CA VAL A 143 14.96 -5.35 -7.73
C VAL A 143 14.98 -5.08 -6.24
N ALA A 144 14.43 -3.94 -5.80
CA ALA A 144 14.32 -3.62 -4.38
C ALA A 144 13.49 -4.66 -3.61
N SER A 145 12.38 -5.11 -4.21
CA SER A 145 11.49 -6.12 -3.63
C SER A 145 12.17 -7.48 -3.47
N MET A 146 13.03 -7.87 -4.40
CA MET A 146 13.78 -9.14 -4.37
C MET A 146 15.02 -9.08 -3.48
N ALA A 147 15.69 -7.92 -3.40
CA ALA A 147 16.88 -7.70 -2.59
C ALA A 147 16.57 -7.43 -1.10
N PHE A 148 15.28 -7.37 -0.73
CA PHE A 148 14.82 -6.98 0.61
C PHE A 148 15.35 -5.62 1.07
N THR A 149 15.68 -4.74 0.12
CA THR A 149 16.09 -3.38 0.43
C THR A 149 14.85 -2.50 0.70
N PRO A 150 15.00 -1.40 1.44
CA PRO A 150 13.98 -0.35 1.50
C PRO A 150 13.63 0.07 0.07
N SER A 151 12.35 0.25 -0.24
CA SER A 151 11.90 0.77 -1.55
C SER A 151 11.22 2.13 -1.45
N ASP A 152 11.40 2.82 -0.31
CA ASP A 152 10.76 4.11 -0.02
C ASP A 152 11.33 5.23 -0.91
N ASP A 153 12.61 5.16 -1.26
CA ASP A 153 13.25 6.04 -2.24
C ASP A 153 12.66 5.85 -3.64
N CYS A 154 12.44 4.60 -4.09
CA CYS A 154 11.73 4.34 -5.34
C CYS A 154 10.32 4.94 -5.32
N MET A 155 9.57 4.73 -4.22
CA MET A 155 8.20 5.22 -4.09
C MET A 155 8.15 6.76 -4.12
N ALA A 156 9.04 7.44 -3.40
CA ALA A 156 9.11 8.89 -3.39
C ALA A 156 9.39 9.46 -4.79
N THR A 157 10.33 8.86 -5.52
CA THR A 157 10.65 9.29 -6.90
C THR A 157 9.49 9.02 -7.86
N MET A 158 8.81 7.88 -7.73
CA MET A 158 7.64 7.56 -8.55
C MET A 158 6.46 8.52 -8.30
N GLN A 159 6.21 8.89 -7.03
CA GLN A 159 5.19 9.89 -6.70
C GLN A 159 5.54 11.25 -7.29
N ALA A 160 6.76 11.72 -7.09
CA ALA A 160 7.21 12.99 -7.67
C ALA A 160 7.08 13.03 -9.20
N PHE A 161 7.39 11.92 -9.88
CA PHE A 161 7.18 11.79 -11.32
C PHE A 161 5.69 11.80 -11.70
N SER A 162 4.86 11.04 -10.99
CA SER A 162 3.41 10.98 -11.23
C SER A 162 2.75 12.34 -11.07
N ASP A 163 3.15 13.11 -10.04
CA ASP A 163 2.62 14.46 -9.78
C ASP A 163 3.01 15.43 -10.90
N GLN A 164 4.28 15.43 -11.32
CA GLN A 164 4.77 16.23 -12.46
C GLN A 164 4.04 15.90 -13.76
N PHE A 165 3.81 14.61 -14.02
CA PHE A 165 3.09 14.17 -15.22
C PHE A 165 1.63 14.66 -15.19
N LEU A 166 0.95 14.53 -14.05
CA LEU A 166 -0.43 15.00 -13.89
C LEU A 166 -0.55 16.52 -14.08
N GLU A 167 0.37 17.29 -13.48
CA GLU A 167 0.43 18.75 -13.64
C GLU A 167 0.58 19.16 -15.12
N GLN A 168 1.46 18.49 -15.87
CA GLN A 168 1.64 18.76 -17.30
C GLN A 168 0.41 18.40 -18.13
N GLN A 169 -0.26 17.29 -17.81
CA GLN A 169 -1.51 16.92 -18.49
C GLN A 169 -2.63 17.95 -18.24
N MET A 170 -2.74 18.49 -17.03
CA MET A 170 -3.71 19.53 -16.72
C MET A 170 -3.49 20.81 -17.55
N GLN A 171 -2.23 21.14 -17.90
CA GLN A 171 -1.89 22.31 -18.71
C GLN A 171 -2.28 22.16 -20.19
N LEU A 172 -2.39 20.92 -20.70
CA LEU A 172 -2.72 20.62 -22.11
C LEU A 172 -4.24 20.64 -22.41
N GLY A 173 -5.09 20.78 -21.39
CA GLY A 173 -6.55 20.86 -21.52
C GLY A 173 -7.25 19.51 -21.76
N PRO A 174 -8.60 19.47 -21.76
CA PRO A 174 -9.38 18.24 -21.96
C PRO A 174 -9.39 17.80 -23.43
N GLY A 175 -8.27 17.24 -23.90
CA GLY A 175 -8.18 16.56 -25.18
C GLY A 175 -8.72 15.12 -25.13
N PRO A 176 -8.95 14.47 -26.29
CA PRO A 176 -9.46 13.09 -26.38
C PRO A 176 -8.54 12.03 -25.72
N ALA A 177 -7.32 12.39 -25.29
CA ALA A 177 -6.42 11.55 -24.51
C ALA A 177 -6.80 11.41 -23.01
N LEU A 178 -7.69 12.28 -22.48
CA LEU A 178 -8.12 12.23 -21.08
C LEU A 178 -9.02 11.04 -20.75
N ALA A 179 -9.71 10.47 -21.75
CA ALA A 179 -10.66 9.38 -21.53
C ALA A 179 -10.04 7.97 -21.63
N ASN A 180 -8.84 7.85 -22.23
CA ASN A 180 -8.23 6.56 -22.59
C ASN A 180 -6.79 6.36 -22.11
N SER A 181 -6.15 7.34 -21.45
CA SER A 181 -4.86 7.10 -20.81
C SER A 181 -5.10 6.38 -19.48
N ASP A 182 -4.86 5.07 -19.47
CA ASP A 182 -4.68 4.34 -18.24
C ASP A 182 -3.59 5.08 -17.41
N ASN A 183 -3.92 5.53 -16.20
CA ASN A 183 -3.04 6.34 -15.33
C ASN A 183 -1.66 5.65 -15.15
N PHE A 184 -0.56 6.41 -15.00
CA PHE A 184 0.80 5.92 -14.67
C PHE A 184 0.77 4.76 -13.65
N SER A 185 -0.02 4.93 -12.59
CA SER A 185 -0.20 3.94 -11.54
C SER A 185 -0.66 2.57 -12.07
N TYR A 186 -1.61 2.55 -13.02
CA TYR A 186 -2.07 1.31 -13.64
C TYR A 186 -0.95 0.67 -14.46
N HIS A 187 -0.27 1.42 -15.34
CA HIS A 187 0.80 0.86 -16.17
C HIS A 187 1.94 0.29 -15.32
N PHE A 188 2.32 0.99 -14.25
CA PHE A 188 3.28 0.49 -13.28
C PHE A 188 2.82 -0.82 -12.63
N LEU A 189 1.61 -0.86 -12.05
CA LEU A 189 1.10 -2.03 -11.33
C LEU A 189 0.90 -3.23 -12.27
N SER A 190 0.36 -3.00 -13.47
CA SER A 190 0.17 -4.03 -14.50
C SER A 190 1.52 -4.55 -15.01
N GLY A 191 2.50 -3.66 -15.17
CA GLY A 191 3.88 -4.02 -15.49
C GLY A 191 4.56 -4.87 -14.40
N PHE A 192 4.36 -4.50 -13.14
CA PHE A 192 4.87 -5.26 -11.98
C PHE A 192 4.30 -6.68 -11.96
N CYS A 193 2.99 -6.83 -12.14
CA CYS A 193 2.33 -8.13 -12.22
C CYS A 193 2.86 -8.97 -13.39
N ARG A 194 3.05 -8.35 -14.56
CA ARG A 194 3.52 -9.02 -15.77
C ARG A 194 4.95 -9.55 -15.63
N ILE A 195 5.88 -8.73 -15.13
CA ILE A 195 7.31 -9.12 -15.06
C ILE A 195 7.54 -10.20 -13.99
N LEU A 196 6.81 -10.16 -12.89
CA LEU A 196 6.93 -11.17 -11.82
C LEU A 196 6.07 -12.41 -12.06
N GLU A 197 5.30 -12.46 -13.15
CA GLU A 197 4.29 -13.50 -13.40
C GLU A 197 3.42 -13.75 -12.15
N LEU A 198 2.97 -12.65 -11.55
CA LEU A 198 2.35 -12.70 -10.23
C LEU A 198 1.02 -13.46 -10.29
N GLY A 199 0.93 -14.58 -9.60
CA GLY A 199 -0.33 -15.29 -9.38
C GLY A 199 -1.29 -14.45 -8.52
N ILE A 200 -2.30 -13.87 -9.16
CA ILE A 200 -3.33 -13.03 -8.53
C ILE A 200 -4.66 -13.80 -8.37
N ASP A 201 -4.85 -14.88 -9.12
CA ASP A 201 -6.01 -15.75 -9.00
C ASP A 201 -5.88 -16.75 -7.85
N TYR A 202 -6.74 -16.59 -6.84
CA TYR A 202 -6.91 -17.54 -5.75
C TYR A 202 -8.32 -18.16 -5.72
N SER A 203 -9.08 -18.02 -6.81
CA SER A 203 -10.51 -18.37 -6.86
C SER A 203 -10.77 -19.88 -6.82
N ILE A 204 -9.98 -20.70 -7.53
CA ILE A 204 -10.23 -22.14 -7.67
C ILE A 204 -9.42 -23.00 -6.68
N ASN A 205 -8.10 -22.77 -6.60
CA ASN A 205 -7.18 -23.58 -5.79
C ASN A 205 -6.55 -22.75 -4.66
N PRO A 206 -7.29 -22.49 -3.57
CA PRO A 206 -6.82 -21.60 -2.51
C PRO A 206 -5.69 -22.24 -1.70
N GLN A 207 -4.46 -21.76 -1.89
CA GLN A 207 -3.31 -22.15 -1.07
C GLN A 207 -3.05 -21.10 0.02
N HIS A 208 -3.85 -21.14 1.10
CA HIS A 208 -3.83 -20.14 2.20
C HIS A 208 -2.42 -19.83 2.74
N VAL A 209 -1.56 -20.84 2.88
CA VAL A 209 -0.18 -20.66 3.37
C VAL A 209 0.69 -19.91 2.36
N GLN A 210 0.54 -20.22 1.07
CA GLN A 210 1.29 -19.55 0.01
C GLN A 210 0.84 -18.10 -0.17
N LEU A 211 -0.47 -17.82 -0.03
CA LEU A 211 -1.00 -16.46 -0.07
C LEU A 211 -0.41 -15.59 1.06
N LEU A 212 -0.34 -16.10 2.29
CA LEU A 212 0.28 -15.38 3.41
C LEU A 212 1.77 -15.11 3.15
N ALA A 213 2.49 -16.08 2.58
CA ALA A 213 3.91 -15.97 2.26
C ALA A 213 4.19 -15.12 1.01
N ASN A 214 3.18 -14.76 0.21
CA ASN A 214 3.38 -14.00 -1.03
C ASN A 214 3.79 -12.55 -0.75
N GLN A 215 5.10 -12.31 -0.71
CA GLN A 215 5.68 -10.99 -0.50
C GLN A 215 5.46 -10.04 -1.68
N TYR A 216 5.35 -10.55 -2.90
CA TYR A 216 5.17 -9.72 -4.09
C TYR A 216 3.76 -9.12 -4.14
N LEU A 217 2.75 -9.89 -3.70
CA LEU A 217 1.40 -9.36 -3.51
C LEU A 217 1.40 -8.21 -2.48
N GLN A 218 2.14 -8.34 -1.38
CA GLN A 218 2.30 -7.23 -0.42
C GLN A 218 2.92 -5.99 -1.07
N ARG A 219 3.97 -6.18 -1.87
CA ARG A 219 4.68 -5.08 -2.56
C ARG A 219 3.80 -4.39 -3.60
N LEU A 220 2.97 -5.16 -4.32
CA LEU A 220 1.96 -4.64 -5.26
C LEU A 220 0.91 -3.80 -4.52
N LEU A 221 0.26 -4.39 -3.51
CA LEU A 221 -0.75 -3.70 -2.69
C LEU A 221 -0.19 -2.46 -2.00
N SER A 222 1.08 -2.52 -1.57
CA SER A 222 1.76 -1.38 -0.99
C SER A 222 1.96 -0.24 -1.99
N ALA A 223 2.35 -0.53 -3.22
CA ALA A 223 2.50 0.50 -4.24
C ALA A 223 1.14 1.11 -4.57
N GLN A 224 0.12 0.27 -4.78
CA GLN A 224 -1.25 0.69 -5.06
C GLN A 224 -1.84 1.57 -3.94
N ALA A 225 -1.64 1.21 -2.66
CA ALA A 225 -2.08 2.01 -1.53
C ALA A 225 -1.31 3.34 -1.38
N ALA A 226 -0.04 3.38 -1.81
CA ALA A 226 0.80 4.56 -1.75
C ALA A 226 0.46 5.56 -2.87
N PHE A 227 0.19 5.10 -4.10
CA PHE A 227 -0.20 5.99 -5.20
C PHE A 227 -1.49 6.78 -4.92
N GLY A 228 -2.42 6.22 -4.14
CA GLY A 228 -3.61 6.94 -3.69
C GLY A 228 -3.51 7.54 -2.30
N TYR A 229 -2.30 7.75 -1.77
CA TYR A 229 -2.10 8.42 -0.48
C TYR A 229 -1.84 9.92 -0.68
N SER A 230 -2.77 10.75 -0.19
CA SER A 230 -2.67 12.22 -0.24
C SER A 230 -2.64 12.85 1.16
N GLY A 231 -2.39 12.06 2.21
CA GLY A 231 -2.47 12.47 3.60
C GLY A 231 -3.28 11.50 4.47
N GLU A 232 -3.14 11.62 5.79
CA GLU A 232 -3.79 10.72 6.77
C GLU A 232 -5.31 10.94 6.84
N TYR A 233 -5.75 12.18 6.60
CA TYR A 233 -7.16 12.60 6.67
C TYR A 233 -7.76 12.90 5.29
N SER A 234 -6.97 12.79 4.23
CA SER A 234 -7.46 12.88 2.86
C SER A 234 -8.21 11.61 2.47
N THR A 235 -9.20 11.77 1.60
CA THR A 235 -9.92 10.64 1.00
C THR A 235 -8.96 9.82 0.14
N ARG A 236 -9.04 8.48 0.22
CA ARG A 236 -8.26 7.59 -0.65
C ARG A 236 -9.14 7.20 -1.84
N PRO A 237 -8.62 7.18 -3.08
CA PRO A 237 -9.37 6.61 -4.20
C PRO A 237 -9.63 5.13 -3.94
N LEU A 238 -10.76 4.62 -4.44
CA LEU A 238 -11.24 3.27 -4.17
C LEU A 238 -10.15 2.19 -4.34
N PRO A 239 -9.36 2.14 -5.44
CA PRO A 239 -8.30 1.13 -5.58
C PRO A 239 -7.25 1.18 -4.46
N ALA A 240 -6.87 2.37 -4.00
CA ALA A 240 -5.90 2.52 -2.91
C ALA A 240 -6.52 2.16 -1.55
N MET A 241 -7.80 2.47 -1.35
CA MET A 241 -8.55 2.07 -0.16
C MET A 241 -8.66 0.55 -0.07
N VAL A 242 -9.07 -0.12 -1.16
CA VAL A 242 -9.13 -1.58 -1.25
C VAL A 242 -7.76 -2.20 -0.98
N ALA A 243 -6.70 -1.68 -1.61
CA ALA A 243 -5.34 -2.18 -1.39
C ALA A 243 -4.89 -2.04 0.08
N TYR A 244 -5.18 -0.89 0.70
CA TYR A 244 -4.91 -0.66 2.12
C TYR A 244 -5.67 -1.63 3.02
N THR A 245 -6.96 -1.87 2.75
CA THR A 245 -7.76 -2.85 3.49
C THR A 245 -7.23 -4.27 3.34
N ILE A 246 -6.80 -4.67 2.14
CA ILE A 246 -6.20 -6.00 1.91
C ILE A 246 -4.87 -6.14 2.66
N LEU A 247 -4.04 -5.11 2.74
CA LEU A 247 -2.82 -5.12 3.56
C LEU A 247 -3.14 -5.36 5.04
N ASN A 248 -4.19 -4.70 5.55
CA ASN A 248 -4.68 -4.90 6.91
C ASN A 248 -5.21 -6.33 7.12
N LEU A 249 -6.03 -6.84 6.19
CA LEU A 249 -6.55 -8.20 6.24
C LEU A 249 -5.44 -9.24 6.21
N ARG A 250 -4.42 -9.08 5.36
CA ARG A 250 -3.26 -9.96 5.32
C ARG A 250 -2.52 -9.97 6.65
N TYR A 251 -2.30 -8.79 7.23
CA TYR A 251 -1.64 -8.65 8.53
C TYR A 251 -2.44 -9.32 9.65
N ILE A 252 -3.75 -9.10 9.71
CA ILE A 252 -4.65 -9.73 10.68
C ILE A 252 -4.67 -11.24 10.49
N ALA A 253 -4.90 -11.72 9.27
CA ALA A 253 -4.95 -13.15 8.94
C ALA A 253 -3.64 -13.87 9.33
N TYR A 254 -2.48 -13.25 9.10
CA TYR A 254 -1.18 -13.79 9.50
C TYR A 254 -1.05 -13.96 11.02
N ASN A 255 -1.48 -12.95 11.80
CA ASN A 255 -1.43 -12.98 13.26
C ASN A 255 -2.43 -14.01 13.82
N PHE A 256 -3.65 -14.05 13.31
CA PHE A 256 -4.65 -15.06 13.69
C PHE A 256 -4.16 -16.47 13.38
N ALA A 257 -3.63 -16.70 12.18
CA ALA A 257 -3.09 -18.01 11.81
C ALA A 257 -1.91 -18.43 12.70
N THR A 258 -1.01 -17.50 13.03
CA THR A 258 0.13 -17.87 13.88
C THR A 258 -0.28 -18.09 15.34
N VAL A 259 -1.08 -17.18 15.91
CA VAL A 259 -1.43 -17.24 17.34
C VAL A 259 -2.48 -18.33 17.63
N LEU A 260 -3.46 -18.57 16.74
CA LEU A 260 -4.54 -19.53 17.01
C LEU A 260 -4.32 -20.92 16.39
N VAL A 261 -3.55 -21.05 15.30
CA VAL A 261 -3.37 -22.35 14.61
C VAL A 261 -2.00 -22.98 14.89
N LYS A 262 -0.92 -22.19 15.03
CA LYS A 262 0.44 -22.70 15.24
C LYS A 262 0.80 -23.01 16.71
N GLN A 263 -0.14 -22.99 17.65
CA GLN A 263 0.06 -23.43 19.04
C GLN A 263 0.20 -24.97 19.19
N LYS A 264 1.04 -25.60 18.36
CA LYS A 264 1.63 -26.93 18.63
C LYS A 264 2.95 -26.81 19.40
N GLN A 265 3.19 -25.71 20.11
CA GLN A 265 4.44 -25.45 20.81
C GLN A 265 4.24 -25.55 22.33
N THR A 266 5.27 -26.12 22.97
CA THR A 266 5.48 -26.47 24.38
C THR A 266 4.56 -25.83 25.44
N GLU A 267 4.18 -26.59 26.47
CA GLU A 267 3.33 -26.19 27.61
C GLU A 267 3.69 -24.83 28.27
N SER A 268 4.94 -24.38 28.12
CA SER A 268 5.44 -23.09 28.62
C SER A 268 4.91 -21.87 27.82
N GLU A 269 4.69 -21.99 26.52
CA GLU A 269 4.22 -20.87 25.67
C GLU A 269 2.70 -20.69 25.75
N LEU A 270 1.98 -21.79 26.04
CA LEU A 270 0.56 -21.82 26.37
C LEU A 270 0.19 -21.07 27.66
N ARG A 271 1.15 -20.47 28.38
CA ARG A 271 0.89 -19.68 29.59
C ARG A 271 1.00 -18.17 29.39
N ASN A 272 1.49 -17.70 28.25
CA ASN A 272 1.62 -16.25 28.00
C ASN A 272 0.33 -15.67 27.37
N PRO A 273 -0.40 -14.76 28.06
CA PRO A 273 -1.59 -14.12 27.49
C PRO A 273 -1.28 -13.03 26.45
N GLU A 274 -0.04 -12.53 26.39
CA GLU A 274 0.33 -11.38 25.55
C GLU A 274 0.00 -11.55 24.06
N PRO A 275 0.28 -12.69 23.40
CA PRO A 275 -0.08 -12.89 22.00
C PRO A 275 -1.59 -12.81 21.72
N ILE A 276 -2.42 -13.20 22.69
CA ILE A 276 -3.89 -13.15 22.57
C ILE A 276 -4.38 -11.71 22.71
N HIS A 277 -3.82 -10.95 23.65
CA HIS A 277 -4.19 -9.53 23.81
C HIS A 277 -3.91 -8.71 22.55
N LEU A 278 -2.89 -9.07 21.75
CA LEU A 278 -2.66 -8.43 20.45
C LEU A 278 -3.80 -8.68 19.45
N LEU A 279 -4.45 -9.85 19.54
CA LEU A 279 -5.57 -10.18 18.66
C LEU A 279 -6.84 -9.39 19.02
N ILE A 280 -6.98 -8.86 20.23
CA ILE A 280 -8.21 -8.17 20.67
C ILE A 280 -8.51 -6.95 19.78
N GLY A 281 -7.54 -6.06 19.59
CA GLY A 281 -7.72 -4.90 18.71
C GLY A 281 -7.93 -5.33 17.25
N MET A 282 -7.17 -6.34 16.78
CA MET A 282 -7.33 -6.88 15.42
C MET A 282 -8.71 -7.51 15.20
N ALA A 283 -9.24 -8.23 16.18
CA ALA A 283 -10.59 -8.79 16.18
C ALA A 283 -11.64 -7.68 16.13
N SER A 284 -11.46 -6.62 16.92
CA SER A 284 -12.37 -5.49 16.92
C SER A 284 -12.40 -4.77 15.57
N TRP A 285 -11.22 -4.58 14.94
CA TRP A 285 -11.13 -4.02 13.60
C TRP A 285 -11.76 -4.93 12.55
N LEU A 286 -11.52 -6.25 12.63
CA LEU A 286 -12.14 -7.24 11.75
C LEU A 286 -13.67 -7.24 11.86
N MET A 287 -14.21 -7.26 13.08
CA MET A 287 -15.67 -7.25 13.28
C MET A 287 -16.28 -5.95 12.79
N ALA A 288 -15.64 -4.80 13.01
CA ALA A 288 -16.08 -3.54 12.40
C ALA A 288 -16.09 -3.61 10.87
N LEU A 289 -15.07 -4.22 10.25
CA LEU A 289 -15.03 -4.41 8.80
C LEU A 289 -16.17 -5.33 8.31
N ILE A 290 -16.47 -6.40 9.04
CA ILE A 290 -17.60 -7.31 8.72
C ILE A 290 -18.92 -6.55 8.77
N VAL A 291 -19.15 -5.76 9.83
CA VAL A 291 -20.36 -4.93 9.95
C VAL A 291 -20.45 -3.92 8.82
N PHE A 292 -19.35 -3.24 8.49
CA PHE A 292 -19.28 -2.31 7.36
C PHE A 292 -19.62 -2.97 6.03
N ILE A 293 -19.07 -4.16 5.76
CA ILE A 293 -19.34 -4.90 4.52
C ILE A 293 -20.82 -5.30 4.43
N VAL A 294 -21.42 -5.76 5.53
CA VAL A 294 -22.83 -6.15 5.56
C VAL A 294 -23.75 -4.94 5.42
N ASP A 295 -23.44 -3.83 6.09
CA ASP A 295 -24.18 -2.57 5.95
C ASP A 295 -24.18 -2.06 4.50
N GLU A 296 -23.02 -2.05 3.84
CA GLU A 296 -22.95 -1.64 2.43
C GLU A 296 -23.71 -2.60 1.50
N ILE A 297 -23.67 -3.90 1.74
CA ILE A 297 -24.44 -4.88 0.96
C ILE A 297 -25.95 -4.63 1.11
N PHE A 298 -26.44 -4.36 2.33
CA PHE A 298 -27.86 -4.06 2.56
C PHE A 298 -28.28 -2.77 1.87
N MET A 299 -27.47 -1.72 1.99
CA MET A 299 -27.71 -0.45 1.32
C MET A 299 -27.76 -0.60 -0.20
N LEU A 300 -26.84 -1.37 -0.79
CA LEU A 300 -26.83 -1.65 -2.22
C LEU A 300 -28.00 -2.55 -2.66
N GLY A 301 -28.40 -3.52 -1.84
CA GLY A 301 -29.54 -4.38 -2.10
C GLY A 301 -30.86 -3.60 -2.11
N ASP A 302 -31.06 -2.73 -1.12
CA ASP A 302 -32.23 -1.86 -1.03
C ASP A 302 -32.31 -0.90 -2.23
N LEU A 303 -31.17 -0.37 -2.68
CA LEU A 303 -31.09 0.48 -3.88
C LEU A 303 -31.52 -0.28 -5.16
N ILE A 304 -31.17 -1.57 -5.29
CA ILE A 304 -31.59 -2.39 -6.43
C ILE A 304 -33.09 -2.67 -6.38
N ASP A 305 -33.63 -2.95 -5.20
CA ASP A 305 -35.07 -3.20 -5.00
C ASP A 305 -35.92 -1.96 -5.33
N ASP A 306 -35.47 -0.77 -4.93
CA ASP A 306 -36.18 0.51 -5.17
C ASP A 306 -36.31 0.87 -6.67
N GLN A 307 -35.43 0.35 -7.53
CA GLN A 307 -35.44 0.63 -8.98
C GLN A 307 -36.42 -0.27 -9.77
N GLY A 308 -37.01 -1.31 -9.15
CA GLY A 308 -38.02 -2.17 -9.76
C GLY A 308 -37.56 -2.96 -11.01
N PRO A 309 -38.48 -3.40 -11.90
CA PRO A 309 -38.17 -4.28 -13.05
C PRO A 309 -37.32 -3.64 -14.16
N ALA A 310 -36.94 -2.35 -14.04
CA ALA A 310 -35.97 -1.71 -14.94
C ALA A 310 -34.51 -2.13 -14.68
N ALA A 311 -34.26 -2.93 -13.63
CA ALA A 311 -32.92 -3.33 -13.18
C ALA A 311 -32.18 -4.32 -14.10
N ASP A 312 -32.86 -5.00 -15.04
CA ASP A 312 -32.25 -6.05 -15.87
C ASP A 312 -31.26 -5.53 -16.94
N HIS A 313 -31.31 -4.24 -17.29
CA HIS A 313 -30.40 -3.61 -18.24
C HIS A 313 -29.43 -2.59 -17.60
N LEU A 314 -29.51 -2.39 -16.28
CA LEU A 314 -28.92 -1.25 -15.58
C LEU A 314 -27.76 -1.62 -14.65
N THR A 315 -27.38 -2.90 -14.54
CA THR A 315 -26.52 -3.40 -13.45
C THR A 315 -25.03 -3.10 -13.60
N LEU A 316 -24.48 -3.09 -14.81
CA LEU A 316 -23.05 -2.79 -15.03
C LEU A 316 -22.74 -1.31 -14.96
N ASP A 317 -23.56 -0.51 -15.64
CA ASP A 317 -23.37 0.93 -15.68
C ASP A 317 -23.69 1.51 -14.28
N LEU A 318 -24.75 1.13 -13.58
CA LEU A 318 -24.99 1.70 -12.25
C LEU A 318 -23.92 1.32 -11.20
N LEU A 319 -23.25 0.17 -11.36
CA LEU A 319 -22.17 -0.29 -10.48
C LEU A 319 -20.78 0.24 -10.88
N ASN A 320 -20.56 0.63 -12.15
CA ASN A 320 -19.26 1.08 -12.68
C ASN A 320 -19.27 2.51 -13.28
N ASP A 321 -20.42 3.16 -13.43
CA ASP A 321 -20.59 4.46 -14.09
C ASP A 321 -20.01 5.56 -13.20
N LYS A 322 -18.78 5.94 -13.57
CA LYS A 322 -18.03 7.07 -13.01
C LYS A 322 -18.72 8.42 -13.21
N SER A 323 -19.73 8.51 -14.09
CA SER A 323 -20.38 9.75 -14.50
C SER A 323 -21.72 10.04 -13.82
N LYS A 324 -22.21 9.13 -12.97
CA LYS A 324 -23.50 9.30 -12.26
C LYS A 324 -23.40 8.96 -10.78
N GLN A 325 -22.80 9.89 -10.04
CA GLN A 325 -22.84 9.99 -8.58
C GLN A 325 -24.28 10.30 -8.14
N TYR A 326 -25.05 9.30 -7.72
CA TYR A 326 -26.38 9.52 -7.14
C TYR A 326 -26.35 9.55 -5.61
N TYR A 327 -27.05 10.56 -5.08
CA TYR A 327 -27.08 11.01 -3.70
C TYR A 327 -28.16 10.25 -2.92
N ILE A 328 -27.82 9.63 -1.78
CA ILE A 328 -28.83 9.20 -0.78
C ILE A 328 -28.61 10.01 0.51
N GLY A 329 -29.67 10.71 0.90
CA GLY A 329 -29.67 11.72 1.94
C GLY A 329 -29.38 11.18 3.33
N LEU A 330 -28.40 11.79 3.99
CA LEU A 330 -28.37 11.86 5.44
C LEU A 330 -29.41 12.89 5.89
N TYR A 331 -30.19 12.50 6.89
CA TYR A 331 -31.11 13.35 7.64
C TYR A 331 -30.42 14.66 8.05
N ILE A 332 -30.87 15.78 7.48
CA ILE A 332 -30.49 17.13 7.93
C ILE A 332 -31.40 17.42 9.14
N PRO A 333 -30.86 17.65 10.35
CA PRO A 333 -31.65 18.15 11.46
C PRO A 333 -32.33 19.47 11.04
N PRO A 334 -33.62 19.70 11.37
CA PRO A 334 -34.34 20.92 10.96
C PRO A 334 -33.73 22.23 11.47
N GLU A 335 -32.72 22.18 12.35
CA GLU A 335 -31.98 23.33 12.85
C GLU A 335 -30.87 23.84 11.88
N LEU A 336 -30.59 23.15 10.77
CA LEU A 336 -29.49 23.45 9.83
C LEU A 336 -29.96 23.93 8.43
N GLU A 337 -31.25 24.20 8.23
CA GLU A 337 -31.82 24.70 6.95
C GLU A 337 -31.30 26.10 6.52
N SER A 338 -30.55 26.79 7.37
CA SER A 338 -30.01 28.13 7.08
C SER A 338 -28.59 28.16 6.52
N LEU A 339 -27.95 27.01 6.25
CA LEU A 339 -26.62 26.97 5.65
C LEU A 339 -26.67 27.06 4.12
N SER A 340 -25.71 27.78 3.56
CA SER A 340 -25.67 28.12 2.15
C SER A 340 -25.44 26.89 1.28
N GLN A 341 -25.84 26.95 0.01
CA GLN A 341 -25.65 25.88 -0.98
C GLN A 341 -24.16 25.48 -1.17
N ALA A 342 -23.21 26.25 -0.65
CA ALA A 342 -21.78 25.96 -0.64
C ALA A 342 -21.34 25.02 0.51
N ASP A 343 -22.18 24.82 1.53
CA ASP A 343 -21.90 23.98 2.71
C ASP A 343 -22.49 22.56 2.61
N MET A 344 -23.06 22.20 1.44
CA MET A 344 -23.58 20.86 1.19
C MET A 344 -22.45 19.82 1.24
N ILE A 345 -22.50 18.96 2.26
CA ILE A 345 -21.61 17.81 2.44
C ILE A 345 -21.69 16.92 1.18
N PRO A 346 -20.58 16.58 0.52
CA PRO A 346 -20.61 15.67 -0.63
C PRO A 346 -21.04 14.27 -0.16
N VAL A 347 -22.18 13.83 -0.69
CA VAL A 347 -22.80 12.52 -0.44
C VAL A 347 -22.05 11.44 -1.20
N ARG A 348 -21.82 10.29 -0.54
CA ARG A 348 -21.04 9.13 -1.03
C ARG A 348 -21.37 8.77 -2.47
N GLU A 349 -20.36 8.85 -3.33
CA GLU A 349 -20.34 8.30 -4.69
C GLU A 349 -20.53 6.76 -4.60
N ILE A 350 -21.41 6.16 -5.41
CA ILE A 350 -21.76 4.73 -5.34
C ILE A 350 -20.62 3.88 -5.93
N THR A 351 -19.48 3.85 -5.24
CA THR A 351 -18.44 2.84 -5.47
C THR A 351 -18.03 2.32 -4.11
N SER A 352 -18.83 1.39 -3.62
CA SER A 352 -18.67 0.74 -2.32
C SER A 352 -17.39 -0.12 -2.32
N PRO A 353 -16.47 0.06 -1.37
CA PRO A 353 -15.32 -0.82 -1.20
C PRO A 353 -15.70 -2.24 -0.77
N ALA A 354 -16.89 -2.47 -0.19
CA ALA A 354 -17.33 -3.82 0.19
C ALA A 354 -17.39 -4.79 -1.01
N LEU A 355 -17.94 -4.37 -2.15
CA LEU A 355 -18.03 -5.26 -3.33
C LEU A 355 -16.65 -5.67 -3.87
N PRO A 356 -15.70 -4.77 -4.18
CA PRO A 356 -14.35 -5.17 -4.55
C PRO A 356 -13.66 -6.04 -3.49
N LEU A 357 -13.83 -5.76 -2.20
CA LEU A 357 -13.26 -6.58 -1.12
C LEU A 357 -13.83 -8.00 -1.09
N LEU A 358 -15.09 -8.18 -1.48
CA LEU A 358 -15.76 -9.47 -1.61
C LEU A 358 -15.51 -10.15 -2.96
N LEU A 359 -15.15 -9.42 -4.00
CA LEU A 359 -14.92 -9.98 -5.34
C LEU A 359 -13.45 -10.30 -5.63
N ILE A 360 -12.50 -9.59 -5.00
CA ILE A 360 -11.07 -9.90 -5.14
C ILE A 360 -10.75 -11.19 -4.39
N SER A 361 -10.22 -12.18 -5.12
CA SER A 361 -9.95 -13.52 -4.57
C SER A 361 -8.99 -13.51 -3.38
N SER A 362 -7.92 -12.69 -3.41
CA SER A 362 -6.98 -12.57 -2.29
C SER A 362 -7.63 -12.01 -1.01
N SER A 363 -8.45 -10.96 -1.15
CA SER A 363 -9.22 -10.35 -0.06
C SER A 363 -10.20 -11.35 0.56
N ARG A 364 -11.04 -11.99 -0.27
CA ARG A 364 -11.94 -13.07 0.17
C ARG A 364 -11.20 -14.15 0.93
N LEU A 365 -10.04 -14.57 0.43
CA LEU A 365 -9.31 -15.67 1.03
C LEU A 365 -8.73 -15.30 2.41
N PHE A 366 -8.29 -14.06 2.61
CA PHE A 366 -7.90 -13.57 3.93
C PHE A 366 -9.09 -13.50 4.90
N LEU A 367 -10.27 -13.05 4.43
CA LEU A 367 -11.49 -13.05 5.24
C LEU A 367 -11.87 -14.47 5.67
N LYS A 368 -11.99 -15.42 4.72
CA LYS A 368 -12.29 -16.83 5.00
C LYS A 368 -11.26 -17.47 5.94
N LEU A 369 -9.97 -17.22 5.71
CA LEU A 369 -8.90 -17.73 6.57
C LEU A 369 -9.07 -17.23 8.01
N THR A 370 -9.40 -15.96 8.19
CA THR A 370 -9.57 -15.37 9.53
C THR A 370 -10.82 -15.94 10.22
N CYS A 371 -11.95 -16.08 9.51
CA CYS A 371 -13.14 -16.78 10.02
C CYS A 371 -12.82 -18.22 10.45
N ASN A 372 -12.04 -18.96 9.66
CA ASN A 372 -11.60 -20.32 9.99
C ASN A 372 -10.70 -20.35 11.23
N CYS A 373 -9.76 -19.42 11.35
CA CYS A 373 -8.88 -19.32 12.52
C CYS A 373 -9.67 -19.01 13.79
N ILE A 374 -10.67 -18.13 13.71
CA ILE A 374 -11.54 -17.78 14.85
C ILE A 374 -12.33 -19.02 15.31
N ARG A 375 -13.03 -19.70 14.39
CA ARG A 375 -13.79 -20.91 14.72
C ARG A 375 -12.90 -22.01 15.30
N GLY A 376 -11.74 -22.26 14.69
CA GLY A 376 -10.78 -23.25 15.17
C GLY A 376 -10.20 -22.88 16.55
N GLY A 377 -9.84 -21.61 16.74
CA GLY A 377 -9.25 -21.09 17.98
C GLY A 377 -10.23 -21.11 19.16
N LEU A 378 -11.48 -20.72 18.95
CA LEU A 378 -12.52 -20.76 19.99
C LEU A 378 -12.85 -22.19 20.43
N ASN A 379 -12.80 -23.17 19.53
CA ASN A 379 -12.96 -24.58 19.90
C ASN A 379 -11.85 -25.09 20.83
N THR A 380 -10.64 -24.52 20.74
CA THR A 380 -9.54 -24.79 21.68
C THR A 380 -9.81 -24.17 23.06
N LEU A 381 -10.46 -23.01 23.11
CA LEU A 381 -10.88 -22.33 24.35
C LEU A 381 -11.90 -23.15 25.14
N ILE A 382 -12.92 -23.71 24.48
CA ILE A 382 -13.92 -24.60 25.12
C ILE A 382 -13.23 -25.81 25.77
N LYS A 383 -12.16 -26.32 25.17
CA LYS A 383 -11.37 -27.43 25.72
C LYS A 383 -10.47 -26.97 26.88
N ALA A 384 -9.89 -25.77 26.80
CA ALA A 384 -9.01 -25.21 27.82
C ALA A 384 -9.74 -24.75 29.10
N GLN A 385 -11.03 -24.41 29.03
CA GLN A 385 -11.85 -24.05 30.20
C GLN A 385 -11.99 -25.14 31.26
N LYS A 386 -11.63 -26.40 30.94
CA LYS A 386 -11.64 -27.51 31.91
C LYS A 386 -10.58 -27.39 33.02
N GLY A 387 -9.71 -26.36 32.97
CA GLY A 387 -8.73 -26.05 34.03
C GLY A 387 -8.80 -24.60 34.50
N ALA A 388 -9.21 -24.40 35.76
CA ALA A 388 -9.12 -23.18 36.59
C ALA A 388 -9.49 -21.82 35.95
N ASN A 389 -10.63 -21.27 36.39
CA ASN A 389 -11.17 -19.95 36.04
C ASN A 389 -10.26 -18.73 36.33
N SER A 390 -9.11 -18.92 36.99
CA SER A 390 -8.16 -17.87 37.40
C SER A 390 -6.90 -17.80 36.53
N ASN A 391 -6.80 -18.58 35.45
CA ASN A 391 -5.64 -18.54 34.56
C ASN A 391 -5.65 -17.25 33.70
N PRO A 392 -4.61 -16.40 33.74
CA PRO A 392 -4.51 -15.18 32.92
C PRO A 392 -4.73 -15.42 31.42
N LEU A 393 -4.34 -16.60 30.91
CA LEU A 393 -4.59 -17.00 29.53
C LEU A 393 -6.09 -17.14 29.24
N VAL A 394 -6.83 -17.78 30.16
CA VAL A 394 -8.29 -17.96 30.03
C VAL A 394 -9.00 -16.61 30.05
N LEU A 395 -8.51 -15.65 30.86
CA LEU A 395 -9.03 -14.28 30.87
C LEU A 395 -8.78 -13.56 29.53
N ALA A 396 -7.56 -13.61 28.98
CA ALA A 396 -7.24 -13.01 27.69
C ALA A 396 -8.09 -13.58 26.54
N TYR A 397 -8.32 -14.90 26.57
CA TYR A 397 -9.22 -15.57 25.63
C TYR A 397 -10.69 -15.14 25.78
N ARG A 398 -11.17 -14.95 27.01
CA ARG A 398 -12.53 -14.42 27.28
C ARG A 398 -12.69 -12.99 26.78
N GLU A 399 -11.67 -12.15 26.95
CA GLU A 399 -11.67 -10.78 26.40
C GLU A 399 -11.75 -10.81 24.87
N LEU A 400 -11.00 -11.70 24.23
CA LEU A 400 -11.08 -11.90 22.78
C LEU A 400 -12.46 -12.42 22.34
N GLU A 401 -13.04 -13.38 23.06
CA GLU A 401 -14.37 -13.92 22.79
C GLU A 401 -15.47 -12.84 22.94
N ALA A 402 -15.37 -12.00 23.97
CA ALA A 402 -16.30 -10.90 24.21
C ALA A 402 -16.37 -9.91 23.03
N VAL A 403 -15.26 -9.71 22.29
CA VAL A 403 -15.27 -8.88 21.07
C VAL A 403 -16.19 -9.50 20.01
N PHE A 404 -16.14 -10.81 19.82
CA PHE A 404 -16.98 -11.50 18.83
C PHE A 404 -18.45 -11.55 19.26
N GLN A 405 -18.72 -11.74 20.56
CA GLN A 405 -20.09 -11.79 21.10
C GLN A 405 -20.80 -10.44 21.07
N LYS A 406 -20.06 -9.33 21.12
CA LYS A 406 -20.62 -7.96 21.06
C LYS A 406 -21.02 -7.53 19.64
N SER A 407 -20.52 -8.21 18.61
CA SER A 407 -20.77 -7.82 17.22
C SER A 407 -22.21 -8.15 16.81
N PRO A 408 -22.92 -7.24 16.11
CA PRO A 408 -24.29 -7.49 15.62
C PRO A 408 -24.33 -8.52 14.48
N VAL A 409 -23.21 -8.75 13.81
CA VAL A 409 -23.02 -9.82 12.82
C VAL A 409 -22.07 -10.85 13.39
N THR A 410 -22.49 -12.11 13.43
CA THR A 410 -21.63 -13.22 13.89
C THR A 410 -20.65 -13.66 12.80
N VAL A 411 -19.49 -14.19 13.22
CA VAL A 411 -18.49 -14.76 12.29
C VAL A 411 -19.08 -15.89 11.44
N SER A 412 -20.00 -16.69 11.99
CA SER A 412 -20.66 -17.79 11.28
C SER A 412 -21.60 -17.31 10.17
N GLN A 413 -22.41 -16.27 10.46
CA GLN A 413 -23.29 -15.65 9.46
C GLN A 413 -22.47 -15.06 8.30
N PHE A 414 -21.40 -14.34 8.62
CA PHE A 414 -20.53 -13.77 7.60
C PHE A 414 -19.77 -14.85 6.79
N ASP A 415 -19.29 -15.92 7.43
CA ASP A 415 -18.65 -17.05 6.74
C ASP A 415 -19.63 -17.79 5.81
N HIS A 416 -20.92 -17.85 6.16
CA HIS A 416 -21.96 -18.38 5.29
C HIS A 416 -22.12 -17.53 4.02
N LEU A 417 -22.23 -16.20 4.17
CA LEU A 417 -22.27 -15.26 3.05
C LEU A 417 -21.05 -15.41 2.13
N LEU A 418 -19.84 -15.45 2.71
CA LEU A 418 -18.60 -15.66 1.95
C LEU A 418 -18.59 -17.00 1.20
N SER A 419 -19.15 -18.04 1.80
CA SER A 419 -19.19 -19.38 1.20
C SER A 419 -20.17 -19.47 0.04
N GLN A 420 -21.35 -18.84 0.17
CA GLN A 420 -22.32 -18.73 -0.93
C GLN A 420 -21.73 -17.94 -2.11
N LEU A 421 -21.11 -16.79 -1.85
CA LEU A 421 -20.46 -15.97 -2.89
C LEU A 421 -19.31 -16.72 -3.57
N ASP A 422 -18.43 -17.36 -2.80
CA ASP A 422 -17.29 -18.14 -3.32
C ASP A 422 -17.75 -19.29 -4.22
N ALA A 423 -18.85 -19.96 -3.87
CA ALA A 423 -19.46 -21.00 -4.71
C ALA A 423 -20.02 -20.42 -6.02
N SER A 424 -20.72 -19.30 -5.95
CA SER A 424 -21.27 -18.63 -7.15
C SER A 424 -20.16 -18.22 -8.12
N ILE A 425 -19.10 -17.58 -7.62
CA ILE A 425 -17.95 -17.15 -8.42
C ILE A 425 -17.20 -18.34 -9.03
N LYS A 426 -16.99 -19.43 -8.27
CA LYS A 426 -16.37 -20.65 -8.79
C LYS A 426 -17.18 -21.26 -9.93
N ASN A 427 -18.50 -21.32 -9.79
CA ASN A 427 -19.38 -21.84 -10.84
C ASN A 427 -19.29 -20.98 -12.10
N THR A 428 -19.26 -19.65 -11.96
CA THR A 428 -19.09 -18.73 -13.09
C THR A 428 -17.75 -18.94 -13.80
N TYR A 429 -16.64 -19.05 -13.07
CA TYR A 429 -15.32 -19.27 -13.68
C TYR A 429 -15.18 -20.65 -14.31
N GLN A 430 -15.81 -21.68 -13.75
CA GLN A 430 -15.84 -23.03 -14.31
C GLN A 430 -16.73 -23.16 -15.55
N GLY A 431 -17.59 -22.16 -15.82
CA GLY A 431 -18.50 -22.10 -16.97
C GLY A 431 -17.85 -21.84 -18.34
N GLY A 432 -16.57 -22.16 -18.52
CA GLY A 432 -15.87 -22.05 -19.82
C GLY A 432 -14.88 -20.88 -19.96
N VAL A 433 -14.50 -20.23 -18.85
CA VAL A 433 -13.49 -19.15 -18.86
C VAL A 433 -12.09 -19.76 -18.83
N SER A 434 -11.19 -19.30 -19.71
CA SER A 434 -9.81 -19.77 -19.71
C SER A 434 -9.06 -19.33 -18.45
N ASP A 435 -8.03 -20.07 -18.03
CA ASP A 435 -7.18 -19.68 -16.91
C ASP A 435 -6.50 -18.32 -17.14
N ALA A 436 -6.17 -17.99 -18.40
CA ALA A 436 -5.56 -16.72 -18.76
C ALA A 436 -6.54 -15.56 -18.59
N ASP A 437 -7.78 -15.70 -19.09
CA ASP A 437 -8.81 -14.65 -18.98
C ASP A 437 -9.25 -14.45 -17.53
N ARG A 438 -9.29 -15.52 -16.74
CA ARG A 438 -9.56 -15.44 -15.29
C ARG A 438 -8.47 -14.67 -14.56
N ASN A 439 -7.20 -14.99 -14.81
CA ASN A 439 -6.07 -14.26 -14.23
C ASN A 439 -6.08 -12.78 -14.61
N LEU A 440 -6.38 -12.46 -15.88
CA LEU A 440 -6.52 -11.09 -16.33
C LEU A 440 -7.67 -10.38 -15.61
N THR A 441 -8.83 -11.03 -15.48
CA THR A 441 -10.00 -10.50 -14.78
C THR A 441 -9.70 -10.19 -13.31
N GLU A 442 -9.08 -11.12 -12.59
CA GLU A 442 -8.69 -10.93 -11.18
C GLU A 442 -7.64 -9.81 -11.02
N LYS A 443 -6.69 -9.71 -11.95
CA LYS A 443 -5.69 -8.62 -11.98
C LYS A 443 -6.35 -7.25 -12.20
N GLU A 444 -7.21 -7.12 -13.20
CA GLU A 444 -7.90 -5.84 -13.49
C GLU A 444 -8.79 -5.44 -12.33
N MET A 445 -9.55 -6.38 -11.76
CA MET A 445 -10.37 -6.16 -10.57
C MET A 445 -9.54 -5.73 -9.36
N LEU A 446 -8.35 -6.31 -9.15
CA LEU A 446 -7.45 -5.92 -8.06
C LEU A 446 -6.90 -4.49 -8.24
N ILE A 447 -6.44 -4.15 -9.46
CA ILE A 447 -5.76 -2.87 -9.72
C ILE A 447 -6.77 -1.72 -9.87
N LYS A 448 -7.90 -1.95 -10.54
CA LYS A 448 -8.89 -0.91 -10.84
C LYS A 448 -10.06 -0.86 -9.85
N ALA A 449 -10.21 -1.88 -8.99
CA ALA A 449 -11.36 -2.04 -8.09
C ALA A 449 -12.73 -1.98 -8.81
N THR A 450 -12.77 -2.38 -10.09
CA THR A 450 -13.99 -2.43 -10.92
C THR A 450 -14.65 -3.80 -10.85
N ILE A 451 -15.97 -3.85 -11.00
CA ILE A 451 -16.72 -5.11 -11.01
C ILE A 451 -16.70 -5.68 -12.43
N PRO A 452 -16.13 -6.89 -12.64
CA PRO A 452 -16.12 -7.52 -13.95
C PRO A 452 -17.53 -7.89 -14.42
N SER A 453 -17.81 -7.72 -15.70
CA SER A 453 -19.10 -8.11 -16.30
C SER A 453 -19.43 -9.59 -16.10
N LEU A 454 -18.39 -10.43 -16.06
CA LEU A 454 -18.52 -11.86 -15.79
C LEU A 454 -19.12 -12.14 -14.41
N LEU A 455 -18.87 -11.28 -13.40
CA LEU A 455 -19.28 -11.51 -12.01
C LEU A 455 -20.60 -10.81 -11.63
N ILE A 456 -21.32 -10.20 -12.57
CA ILE A 456 -22.61 -9.53 -12.29
C ILE A 456 -23.62 -10.52 -11.72
N GLY A 457 -23.72 -11.73 -12.28
CA GLY A 457 -24.64 -12.76 -11.78
C GLY A 457 -24.42 -13.04 -10.29
N PRO A 458 -23.20 -13.44 -9.88
CA PRO A 458 -22.84 -13.57 -8.46
C PRO A 458 -23.12 -12.33 -7.61
N VAL A 459 -22.89 -11.12 -8.12
CA VAL A 459 -23.19 -9.86 -7.40
C VAL A 459 -24.69 -9.66 -7.24
N LYS A 460 -25.49 -9.90 -8.28
CA LYS A 460 -26.96 -9.80 -8.22
C LYS A 460 -27.51 -10.79 -7.21
N ASP A 461 -27.06 -12.04 -7.22
CA ASP A 461 -27.45 -13.06 -6.24
C ASP A 461 -27.08 -12.63 -4.82
N LEU A 462 -25.86 -12.10 -4.62
CA LEU A 462 -25.42 -11.57 -3.34
C LEU A 462 -26.32 -10.46 -2.82
N LEU A 463 -26.61 -9.44 -3.64
CA LEU A 463 -27.35 -8.24 -3.23
C LEU A 463 -28.85 -8.47 -3.10
N THR A 464 -29.43 -9.41 -3.85
CA THR A 464 -30.89 -9.62 -3.89
C THR A 464 -31.36 -10.83 -3.09
N LYS A 465 -30.55 -11.89 -3.00
CA LYS A 465 -30.92 -13.13 -2.31
C LYS A 465 -30.18 -13.26 -0.98
N THR A 466 -28.84 -13.36 -1.04
CA THR A 466 -28.01 -13.58 0.17
C THR A 466 -28.15 -12.43 1.16
N ALA A 467 -28.21 -11.18 0.69
CA ALA A 467 -28.42 -10.02 1.53
C ALA A 467 -29.76 -10.07 2.26
N LYS A 468 -30.85 -10.46 1.58
CA LYS A 468 -32.18 -10.56 2.19
C LYS A 468 -32.24 -11.66 3.24
N GLU A 469 -31.70 -12.84 2.91
CA GLU A 469 -31.57 -13.96 3.87
C GLU A 469 -30.81 -13.50 5.13
N LEU A 470 -29.68 -12.80 4.97
CA LEU A 470 -28.91 -12.30 6.11
C LEU A 470 -29.65 -11.20 6.89
N LYS A 471 -30.38 -10.31 6.21
CA LYS A 471 -31.15 -9.20 6.83
C LYS A 471 -32.23 -9.72 7.78
N GLU A 472 -32.79 -10.90 7.52
CA GLU A 472 -33.76 -11.57 8.39
C GLU A 472 -33.12 -12.15 9.67
N GLU A 473 -31.82 -12.45 9.65
CA GLU A 473 -31.10 -13.08 10.77
C GLU A 473 -30.36 -12.11 11.70
N VAL A 474 -30.21 -10.83 11.31
CA VAL A 474 -29.38 -9.85 12.02
C VAL A 474 -30.19 -8.64 12.51
N ASN A 475 -29.71 -8.00 13.57
CA ASN A 475 -30.28 -6.74 14.02
C ASN A 475 -29.74 -5.58 13.16
N VAL A 476 -30.52 -5.19 12.14
CA VAL A 476 -30.16 -4.10 11.20
C VAL A 476 -29.93 -2.77 11.92
N ALA A 477 -30.67 -2.48 12.99
CA ALA A 477 -30.49 -1.23 13.74
C ALA A 477 -29.13 -1.19 14.43
N GLU A 478 -28.69 -2.29 15.04
CA GLU A 478 -27.36 -2.35 15.67
C GLU A 478 -26.23 -2.25 14.64
N ILE A 479 -26.41 -2.83 13.45
CA ILE A 479 -25.46 -2.67 12.33
C ILE A 479 -25.30 -1.19 11.98
N TYR A 480 -26.42 -0.50 11.76
CA TYR A 480 -26.43 0.92 11.36
C TYR A 480 -25.76 1.84 12.39
N PHE A 481 -25.98 1.60 13.69
CA PHE A 481 -25.40 2.44 14.77
C PHE A 481 -24.00 2.00 15.22
N THR A 482 -23.39 1.01 14.59
CA THR A 482 -22.03 0.58 14.94
C THR A 482 -21.01 1.63 14.50
N ASP A 483 -20.17 2.08 15.44
CA ASP A 483 -19.05 2.97 15.13
C ASP A 483 -17.96 2.24 14.33
N ILE A 484 -17.90 2.57 13.03
CA ILE A 484 -16.91 2.08 12.06
C ILE A 484 -15.80 3.11 11.77
N GLY A 485 -15.74 4.24 12.47
CA GLY A 485 -14.77 5.32 12.21
C GLY A 485 -13.32 4.85 12.28
N ARG A 486 -13.05 3.85 13.13
CA ARG A 486 -11.75 3.17 13.29
C ARG A 486 -11.22 2.48 12.03
N LEU A 487 -12.07 2.17 11.05
CA LEU A 487 -11.65 1.52 9.82
C LEU A 487 -10.95 2.48 8.85
N GLY A 488 -11.36 3.76 8.86
CA GLY A 488 -10.87 4.74 7.89
C GLY A 488 -11.33 4.49 6.46
N LEU A 489 -12.45 3.80 6.27
CA LEU A 489 -13.03 3.49 4.95
C LEU A 489 -14.17 4.44 4.54
N THR A 490 -14.50 5.39 5.41
CA THR A 490 -15.60 6.33 5.21
C THR A 490 -15.06 7.76 5.20
N ASP A 491 -15.58 8.56 4.28
CA ASP A 491 -15.10 9.94 4.04
C ASP A 491 -16.06 11.01 4.57
N ASP A 492 -17.08 10.60 5.32
CA ASP A 492 -18.00 11.49 6.01
C ASP A 492 -17.26 12.34 7.04
N GLN A 493 -17.74 13.58 7.22
CA GLN A 493 -17.09 14.58 8.05
C GLN A 493 -17.00 14.12 9.52
N SER A 494 -18.01 13.40 10.01
CA SER A 494 -18.02 12.79 11.34
C SER A 494 -16.88 11.80 11.51
N SER A 495 -16.69 10.87 10.58
CA SER A 495 -15.62 9.87 10.64
C SER A 495 -14.24 10.50 10.48
N LYS A 496 -14.10 11.54 9.65
CA LYS A 496 -12.85 12.32 9.54
C LYS A 496 -12.49 12.99 10.87
N ARG A 497 -13.44 13.72 11.49
CA ARG A 497 -13.26 14.36 12.80
C ARG A 497 -12.94 13.32 13.88
N TRP A 498 -13.62 12.19 13.87
CA TRP A 498 -13.36 11.09 14.80
C TRP A 498 -11.93 10.58 14.66
N ARG A 499 -11.44 10.34 13.44
CA ARG A 499 -10.07 9.85 13.19
C ARG A 499 -8.99 10.85 13.62
N MET A 500 -9.26 12.15 13.50
CA MET A 500 -8.34 13.20 13.99
C MET A 500 -8.19 13.16 15.51
N GLN A 501 -9.29 12.90 16.22
CA GLN A 501 -9.30 12.87 17.68
C GLN A 501 -8.79 11.55 18.27
N HIS A 502 -8.95 10.45 17.52
CA HIS A 502 -8.66 9.08 17.97
C HIS A 502 -7.63 8.40 17.05
N PRO A 503 -6.33 8.78 17.13
CA PRO A 503 -5.29 8.17 16.31
C PRO A 503 -5.19 6.67 16.61
N ILE A 504 -5.27 5.83 15.58
CA ILE A 504 -5.29 4.37 15.74
C ILE A 504 -3.91 3.77 15.50
N ASP A 505 -3.45 2.96 16.44
CA ASP A 505 -2.25 2.13 16.29
C ASP A 505 -2.50 1.12 15.17
N THR A 506 -1.76 1.27 14.06
CA THR A 506 -1.96 0.44 12.87
C THR A 506 -1.61 -1.03 13.14
N MET A 507 -0.71 -1.32 14.07
CA MET A 507 -0.25 -2.68 14.35
C MET A 507 -1.16 -3.38 15.36
N ARG A 508 -1.59 -2.68 16.40
CA ARG A 508 -2.44 -3.25 17.46
C ARG A 508 -3.93 -3.05 17.21
N LYS A 509 -4.30 -2.14 16.31
CA LYS A 509 -5.68 -1.74 16.02
C LYS A 509 -6.42 -1.24 17.26
N VAL A 510 -5.71 -0.48 18.09
CA VAL A 510 -6.23 0.17 19.29
C VAL A 510 -5.92 1.66 19.23
N GLU A 511 -6.72 2.47 19.91
CA GLU A 511 -6.46 3.90 20.01
C GLU A 511 -5.14 4.18 20.76
N LEU A 512 -4.36 5.13 20.24
CA LEU A 512 -3.10 5.56 20.80
C LEU A 512 -3.33 6.54 21.95
N LYS A 513 -2.73 6.23 23.11
CA LYS A 513 -2.77 7.11 24.28
C LYS A 513 -1.88 8.33 24.11
N LYS A 514 -2.31 9.46 24.70
CA LYS A 514 -1.75 10.79 24.45
C LYS A 514 -0.28 11.00 24.80
N GLU A 515 0.24 10.23 25.74
CA GLU A 515 1.51 10.48 26.44
C GLU A 515 2.70 9.68 25.89
N LYS A 516 2.48 8.84 24.87
CA LYS A 516 3.47 7.86 24.43
C LYS A 516 4.17 8.27 23.13
N PRO A 517 5.47 7.96 22.98
CA PRO A 517 6.19 8.23 21.74
C PRO A 517 5.58 7.43 20.57
N MET A 518 5.61 7.99 19.37
CA MET A 518 4.95 7.44 18.19
C MET A 518 5.90 7.35 17.01
N LYS A 519 5.58 6.41 16.12
CA LYS A 519 6.24 6.23 14.83
C LYS A 519 5.21 6.40 13.72
N ARG A 520 5.62 7.03 12.62
CA ARG A 520 4.85 7.20 11.39
C ARG A 520 5.51 6.43 10.26
N CYS A 521 4.72 5.81 9.41
CA CYS A 521 5.22 5.16 8.20
C CYS A 521 5.51 6.21 7.13
N THR A 522 6.73 6.17 6.59
CA THR A 522 7.19 7.05 5.49
C THR A 522 6.42 6.88 4.20
N ARG A 523 5.69 5.77 4.03
CA ARG A 523 5.01 5.41 2.78
C ARG A 523 3.51 5.66 2.80
N CYS A 524 2.82 5.24 3.86
CA CYS A 524 1.35 5.27 3.91
C CYS A 524 0.77 6.15 5.01
N GLY A 525 1.61 6.83 5.81
CA GLY A 525 1.18 7.68 6.92
C GLY A 525 0.62 6.92 8.13
N ALA A 526 0.55 5.60 8.09
CA ALA A 526 0.13 4.80 9.24
C ALA A 526 0.97 5.14 10.48
N VAL A 527 0.35 5.11 11.66
CA VAL A 527 1.01 5.40 12.93
C VAL A 527 1.00 4.20 13.88
N THR A 528 1.99 4.11 14.77
CA THR A 528 2.10 3.07 15.80
C THR A 528 2.80 3.59 17.05
N GLU A 529 2.54 3.01 18.22
CA GLU A 529 3.26 3.35 19.45
C GLU A 529 4.72 2.91 19.35
N ASP A 530 5.66 3.80 19.68
CA ASP A 530 7.07 3.43 19.79
C ASP A 530 7.35 2.70 21.11
N ARG A 531 7.08 1.40 21.10
CA ARG A 531 7.35 0.53 22.25
C ARG A 531 8.81 0.08 22.24
N LYS A 532 9.49 0.26 23.37
CA LYS A 532 10.75 -0.44 23.63
C LYS A 532 10.49 -1.95 23.63
N SER A 533 11.37 -2.71 22.97
CA SER A 533 11.29 -4.17 22.96
C SER A 533 11.26 -4.70 24.39
N SER A 534 10.21 -5.46 24.75
CA SER A 534 10.07 -6.13 26.03
C SER A 534 10.51 -7.59 25.94
N ARG A 535 11.01 -8.14 27.06
CA ARG A 535 11.23 -9.60 27.18
C ARG A 535 9.88 -10.31 27.04
N GLY A 536 9.78 -11.27 26.12
CA GLY A 536 8.54 -12.01 25.82
C GLY A 536 7.92 -11.67 24.47
N MET A 537 8.43 -10.65 23.77
CA MET A 537 7.96 -10.30 22.43
C MET A 537 8.30 -11.42 21.43
N THR A 538 7.28 -11.95 20.73
CA THR A 538 7.48 -12.96 19.68
C THR A 538 8.38 -12.40 18.57
N MET A 539 9.12 -13.29 17.88
CA MET A 539 9.95 -12.91 16.73
C MET A 539 9.14 -12.13 15.67
N GLN A 540 7.87 -12.47 15.52
CA GLN A 540 6.94 -11.76 14.65
C GLN A 540 6.72 -10.33 15.13
N MET A 541 6.37 -10.12 16.40
CA MET A 541 6.23 -8.79 16.98
C MET A 541 7.51 -7.94 16.88
N THR A 542 8.70 -8.55 17.00
CA THR A 542 9.95 -7.81 16.79
C THR A 542 10.15 -7.36 15.34
N GLY A 543 9.62 -8.10 14.36
CA GLY A 543 9.59 -7.67 12.95
C GLY A 543 8.61 -6.51 12.71
N LEU A 544 7.50 -6.48 13.44
CA LEU A 544 6.48 -5.42 13.37
C LEU A 544 6.99 -4.06 13.86
N GLN A 545 8.04 -4.05 14.68
CA GLN A 545 8.73 -2.83 15.10
C GLN A 545 9.61 -2.22 14.01
N ARG A 546 9.92 -2.97 12.94
CA ARG A 546 10.83 -2.54 11.86
C ARG A 546 10.09 -1.94 10.67
N TYR A 547 8.96 -2.55 10.30
CA TYR A 547 8.24 -2.18 9.09
C TYR A 547 6.74 -2.03 9.35
N CYS A 548 6.11 -1.12 8.62
CA CYS A 548 4.66 -0.99 8.55
C CYS A 548 4.03 -2.19 7.82
N ILE A 549 2.71 -2.36 7.90
CA ILE A 549 1.96 -3.37 7.15
C ILE A 549 2.15 -3.24 5.63
N CYS A 550 2.41 -2.03 5.12
CA CYS A 550 2.75 -1.79 3.72
C CYS A 550 4.21 -2.13 3.38
N GLY A 551 5.07 -2.40 4.38
CA GLY A 551 6.50 -2.65 4.19
C GLY A 551 7.37 -1.40 4.07
N GLY A 552 6.80 -0.21 4.29
CA GLY A 552 7.54 1.04 4.47
C GLY A 552 8.16 1.14 5.88
N TRP A 553 9.18 1.99 6.02
CA TRP A 553 9.90 2.16 7.27
C TRP A 553 9.16 3.05 8.25
N TRP A 554 9.45 2.84 9.53
CA TRP A 554 9.00 3.69 10.62
C TRP A 554 9.97 4.85 10.84
N MET A 555 9.43 6.06 10.92
CA MET A 555 10.13 7.27 11.33
C MET A 555 9.56 7.73 12.68
N GLY A 556 10.41 8.11 13.63
CA GLY A 556 9.94 8.73 14.88
C GLY A 556 9.32 10.09 14.57
N VAL A 557 8.16 10.38 15.16
CA VAL A 557 7.45 11.64 14.94
C VAL A 557 7.02 12.24 16.27
N GLU A 558 7.04 13.57 16.34
CA GLU A 558 6.41 14.29 17.44
C GLU A 558 4.89 14.35 17.22
N ARG A 559 4.12 14.35 18.30
CA ARG A 559 2.66 14.18 18.19
C ARG A 559 1.96 15.36 17.52
N GLU A 560 2.53 16.56 17.62
CA GLU A 560 2.01 17.77 16.96
C GLU A 560 2.00 17.61 15.42
N GLU A 561 2.94 16.83 14.88
CA GLU A 561 3.00 16.50 13.45
C GLU A 561 1.95 15.46 13.01
N VAL A 562 1.36 14.72 13.96
CA VAL A 562 0.36 13.67 13.73
C VAL A 562 -1.06 14.21 13.74
N ASN A 563 -1.37 15.15 14.63
CA ASN A 563 -2.72 15.71 14.74
C ASN A 563 -3.06 16.75 13.66
N GLY A 564 -2.21 16.91 12.64
CA GLY A 564 -2.35 17.93 11.61
C GLY A 564 -2.13 19.34 12.16
N ALA A 565 -0.91 19.87 12.02
CA ALA A 565 -0.74 21.31 12.02
C ALA A 565 -1.44 21.86 10.76
N GLY A 566 -2.62 22.49 10.90
CA GLY A 566 -3.19 23.28 9.80
C GLY A 566 -4.69 23.26 9.54
N PHE A 567 -5.55 22.99 10.52
CA PHE A 567 -6.92 23.54 10.48
C PHE A 567 -7.10 24.42 11.70
N GLN A 568 -6.83 25.72 11.52
CA GLN A 568 -7.43 26.72 12.39
C GLN A 568 -8.94 26.60 12.21
N GLU A 569 -9.67 26.58 13.32
CA GLU A 569 -11.13 26.70 13.34
C GLU A 569 -11.51 27.98 12.59
N GLU A 570 -11.95 27.86 11.34
CA GLU A 570 -12.80 28.84 10.66
C GLU A 570 -14.18 28.22 10.43
#